data_AF-A0A6N3ITZ0-F1
#
_entry.id   AF-A0A6N3ITZ0-F1
#
_cell.length_a   1.000
_cell.length_b   1.000
_cell.length_c   1.000
_cell.angle_alpha   90.00
_cell.angle_beta   90.00
_cell.angle_gamma   90.00
#
_symmetry.space_group_name_H-M   'P 1'
#
loop_
_entity.id
_entity.type
_entity.pdbx_description
1 polymer ?
#
loop_
_entity_poly.entity_id
_entity_poly.type
_entity_poly.pdbx_seq_one_letter_code
_entity_poly.pdbx_strand_id
1 'polypeptide(L)'
;MPELRLARNQGQGPFHHLDTFGHILETVRGVERELTEGWIGARVDEERRRGLRVVGLLHDVAKPVTRGEAEGRVLFVAHDTLGARMAQRVCRRLGLPARLTDLAATLTALHLKIGFMGNPRSDYAPERLARAAGPFGEELAVLSWADRLAAQGPRLKPEHVERHRELCVDFLRISRDLGPYPEPDYEGLAGRLSHPPAADVGYAASRVRLLTARGLAEDAAVRQVVGLSGRGEA
;
A
#
# COMPACT_ATOMS: atom_id res chain seq x y z
N MET A 1 -11.04 6.11 -13.84
CA MET A 1 -11.26 5.70 -12.44
C MET A 1 -12.12 6.75 -11.73
N PRO A 2 -13.44 6.53 -11.59
CA PRO A 2 -14.36 7.49 -10.98
C PRO A 2 -14.03 7.84 -9.53
N GLU A 3 -13.40 6.93 -8.78
CA GLU A 3 -13.04 7.11 -7.37
C GLU A 3 -12.12 8.32 -7.16
N LEU A 4 -11.21 8.58 -8.11
CA LEU A 4 -10.26 9.71 -8.04
C LEU A 4 -10.95 11.07 -8.21
N ARG A 5 -12.16 11.11 -8.76
CA ARG A 5 -12.92 12.37 -8.88
C ARG A 5 -13.21 12.96 -7.50
N LEU A 6 -13.41 12.12 -6.49
CA LEU A 6 -13.72 12.54 -5.12
C LEU A 6 -12.51 13.16 -4.40
N ALA A 7 -11.29 12.92 -4.89
CA ALA A 7 -10.06 13.48 -4.33
C ALA A 7 -9.81 14.94 -4.76
N ARG A 8 -10.53 15.43 -5.79
CA ARG A 8 -10.39 16.81 -6.27
C ARG A 8 -10.95 17.80 -5.27
N ASN A 9 -10.21 18.87 -5.04
CA ASN A 9 -10.50 19.92 -4.06
C ASN A 9 -10.61 19.39 -2.61
N GLN A 10 -10.18 18.16 -2.34
CA GLN A 10 -10.10 17.63 -0.99
C GLN A 10 -8.82 18.14 -0.33
N GLY A 11 -8.97 19.19 0.49
CA GLY A 11 -7.89 19.73 1.32
C GLY A 11 -7.26 18.69 2.23
N GLN A 12 -5.96 18.85 2.47
CA GLN A 12 -5.13 17.94 3.25
C GLN A 12 -4.54 18.65 4.48
N GLY A 13 -3.89 17.89 5.36
CA GLY A 13 -3.19 18.44 6.53
C GLY A 13 -1.97 19.31 6.14
N PRO A 14 -1.39 20.05 7.10
CA PRO A 14 -0.37 21.09 6.87
C PRO A 14 0.99 20.59 6.34
N PHE A 15 1.16 19.27 6.21
CA PHE A 15 2.29 18.66 5.53
C PHE A 15 2.13 18.62 4.01
N HIS A 16 0.94 18.96 3.49
CA HIS A 16 0.61 18.90 2.08
C HIS A 16 0.38 20.31 1.50
N HIS A 17 0.95 20.58 0.33
CA HIS A 17 0.72 21.81 -0.43
C HIS A 17 -0.35 21.64 -1.54
N LEU A 18 -0.71 20.40 -1.87
CA LEU A 18 -1.71 20.05 -2.87
C LEU A 18 -2.97 19.47 -2.23
N ASP A 19 -4.07 19.51 -2.98
CA ASP A 19 -5.23 18.67 -2.68
C ASP A 19 -4.89 17.18 -2.85
N THR A 20 -5.79 16.31 -2.41
CA THR A 20 -5.55 14.86 -2.45
C THR A 20 -5.31 14.36 -3.87
N PHE A 21 -6.03 14.88 -4.87
CA PHE A 21 -5.82 14.49 -6.26
C PHE A 21 -4.46 14.93 -6.81
N GLY A 22 -4.04 16.17 -6.55
CA GLY A 22 -2.72 16.68 -6.94
C GLY A 22 -1.59 15.90 -6.28
N HIS A 23 -1.73 15.58 -4.99
CA HIS A 23 -0.79 14.74 -4.25
C HIS A 23 -0.64 13.35 -4.85
N ILE A 24 -1.75 12.71 -5.24
CA ILE A 24 -1.72 11.40 -5.92
C ILE A 24 -0.93 11.48 -7.22
N LEU A 25 -1.16 12.51 -8.04
CA LEU A 25 -0.43 12.67 -9.31
C LEU A 25 1.05 12.94 -9.08
N GLU A 26 1.39 13.75 -8.07
CA GLU A 26 2.79 14.04 -7.74
C GLU A 26 3.50 12.80 -7.18
N THR A 27 2.81 11.97 -6.41
CA THR A 27 3.33 10.68 -5.94
C THR A 27 3.66 9.76 -7.13
N VAL A 28 2.79 9.69 -8.14
CA VAL A 28 3.07 8.90 -9.37
C VAL A 28 4.31 9.43 -10.11
N ARG A 29 4.49 10.74 -10.20
CA ARG A 29 5.72 11.34 -10.77
C ARG A 29 6.94 11.05 -9.90
N GLY A 30 6.79 11.09 -8.58
CA GLY A 30 7.83 10.76 -7.62
C GLY A 30 8.32 9.32 -7.75
N VAL A 31 7.41 8.37 -7.98
CA VAL A 31 7.74 6.96 -8.25
C VAL A 31 8.63 6.86 -9.49
N GLU A 32 8.26 7.49 -10.60
CA GLU A 32 9.05 7.46 -11.84
C GLU A 32 10.43 8.07 -11.66
N ARG A 33 10.50 9.14 -10.87
CA ARG A 33 11.74 9.84 -10.57
C ARG A 33 12.66 8.96 -9.72
N GLU A 34 12.15 8.35 -8.64
CA GLU A 34 12.95 7.43 -7.82
C GLU A 34 13.46 6.25 -8.64
N LEU A 35 12.64 5.65 -9.50
CA LEU A 35 13.07 4.53 -10.34
C LEU A 35 14.09 4.92 -11.42
N THR A 36 14.30 6.22 -11.65
CA THR A 36 15.30 6.75 -12.58
C THR A 36 16.58 7.17 -11.84
N GLU A 37 16.43 7.84 -10.69
CA GLU A 37 17.53 8.43 -9.93
C GLU A 37 18.13 7.47 -8.88
N GLY A 38 17.33 6.55 -8.34
CA GLY A 38 17.77 5.51 -7.41
C GLY A 38 18.20 6.00 -6.03
N TRP A 39 17.55 7.03 -5.46
CA TRP A 39 17.99 7.66 -4.22
C TRP A 39 17.97 6.74 -3.00
N ILE A 40 17.05 5.76 -2.97
CA ILE A 40 16.96 4.78 -1.86
C ILE A 40 17.57 3.42 -2.23
N GLY A 41 18.04 3.24 -3.46
CA GLY A 41 18.67 1.99 -3.92
C GLY A 41 17.69 0.81 -4.03
N ALA A 42 16.42 1.09 -4.33
CA ALA A 42 15.40 0.05 -4.58
C ALA A 42 15.65 -0.67 -5.92
N ARG A 43 15.27 -1.94 -5.99
CA ARG A 43 15.48 -2.82 -7.16
C ARG A 43 14.12 -3.27 -7.72
N VAL A 44 13.67 -2.57 -8.76
CA VAL A 44 12.37 -2.78 -9.39
C VAL A 44 12.55 -2.90 -10.90
N ASP A 45 12.13 -4.02 -11.48
CA ASP A 45 12.12 -4.22 -12.93
C ASP A 45 10.97 -3.48 -13.63
N GLU A 46 10.95 -3.52 -14.96
CA GLU A 46 9.95 -2.80 -15.76
C GLU A 46 8.51 -3.29 -15.55
N GLU A 47 8.29 -4.58 -15.28
CA GLU A 47 6.95 -5.11 -15.01
C GLU A 47 6.43 -4.56 -13.68
N ARG A 48 7.26 -4.63 -12.64
CA ARG A 48 6.95 -4.11 -11.29
C ARG A 48 6.79 -2.59 -11.29
N ARG A 49 7.57 -1.86 -12.10
CA ARG A 49 7.42 -0.41 -12.33
C ARG A 49 6.03 -0.04 -12.84
N ARG A 50 5.50 -0.79 -13.81
CA ARG A 50 4.12 -0.56 -14.31
C ARG A 50 3.09 -0.78 -13.22
N GLY A 51 3.26 -1.83 -12.41
CA GLY A 51 2.41 -2.09 -11.26
C GLY A 51 2.42 -0.94 -10.25
N LEU A 52 3.60 -0.41 -9.95
CA LEU A 52 3.79 0.74 -9.05
C LEU A 52 3.05 2.01 -9.49
N ARG A 53 2.96 2.30 -10.80
CA ARG A 53 2.16 3.43 -11.31
C ARG A 53 0.67 3.27 -10.94
N VAL A 54 0.14 2.05 -11.05
CA VAL A 54 -1.24 1.74 -10.67
C VAL A 54 -1.42 1.92 -9.16
N VAL A 55 -0.45 1.46 -8.35
CA VAL A 55 -0.48 1.64 -6.90
C VAL A 55 -0.40 3.11 -6.51
N GLY A 56 0.47 3.91 -7.13
CA GLY A 56 0.58 5.34 -6.87
C GLY A 56 -0.74 6.07 -7.08
N LEU A 57 -1.51 5.68 -8.11
CA LEU A 57 -2.87 6.21 -8.33
C LEU A 57 -3.88 5.79 -7.26
N LEU A 58 -3.64 4.69 -6.56
CA LEU A 58 -4.61 4.06 -5.65
C LEU A 58 -4.29 4.22 -4.16
N HIS A 59 -3.05 4.58 -3.79
CA HIS A 59 -2.58 4.54 -2.40
C HIS A 59 -3.47 5.33 -1.43
N ASP A 60 -4.02 6.45 -1.90
CA ASP A 60 -4.87 7.36 -1.14
C ASP A 60 -6.35 7.37 -1.59
N VAL A 61 -6.77 6.38 -2.37
CA VAL A 61 -8.10 6.36 -3.02
C VAL A 61 -9.28 6.46 -2.03
N ALA A 62 -9.06 6.08 -0.76
CA ALA A 62 -10.08 6.14 0.28
C ALA A 62 -10.05 7.41 1.14
N LYS A 63 -9.06 8.30 1.02
CA LYS A 63 -9.04 9.58 1.75
C LYS A 63 -10.35 10.37 1.60
N PRO A 64 -10.99 10.45 0.41
CA PRO A 64 -12.28 11.15 0.25
C PRO A 64 -13.41 10.63 1.14
N VAL A 65 -13.53 9.31 1.25
CA VAL A 65 -14.64 8.64 1.94
C VAL A 65 -14.35 8.35 3.42
N THR A 66 -13.14 8.65 3.88
CA THR A 66 -12.70 8.46 5.27
C THR A 66 -12.35 9.78 5.97
N ARG A 67 -12.60 10.91 5.30
CA ARG A 67 -12.38 12.23 5.87
C ARG A 67 -13.32 12.45 7.05
N GLY A 68 -12.74 12.71 8.21
CA GLY A 68 -13.42 13.17 9.40
C GLY A 68 -12.76 14.42 9.97
N GLU A 69 -13.40 15.00 10.97
CA GLU A 69 -12.85 16.11 11.75
C GLU A 69 -13.01 15.79 13.23
N ALA A 70 -11.92 15.93 13.99
CA ALA A 70 -11.93 15.79 15.44
C ALA A 70 -11.07 16.90 16.04
N GLU A 71 -11.63 17.63 17.03
CA GLU A 71 -10.94 18.74 17.71
C GLU A 71 -10.34 19.78 16.73
N GLY A 72 -11.07 20.08 15.64
CA GLY A 72 -10.63 21.03 14.61
C GLY A 72 -9.51 20.52 13.70
N ARG A 73 -9.15 19.22 13.76
CA ARG A 73 -8.15 18.58 12.90
C ARG A 73 -8.82 17.64 11.92
N VAL A 74 -8.43 17.76 10.65
CA VAL A 74 -8.82 16.81 9.60
C VAL A 74 -8.08 15.50 9.80
N LEU A 75 -8.82 14.39 9.77
CA LEU A 75 -8.32 13.02 9.93
C LEU A 75 -8.82 12.15 8.78
N PHE A 76 -8.06 11.10 8.45
CA PHE A 76 -8.41 10.10 7.44
C PHE A 76 -8.31 8.71 8.07
N VAL A 77 -9.30 8.36 8.91
CA VAL A 77 -9.23 7.16 9.74
C VAL A 77 -9.41 5.91 8.87
N ALA A 78 -8.48 4.95 8.98
CA ALA A 78 -8.50 3.67 8.27
C ALA A 78 -8.53 3.76 6.72
N HIS A 79 -8.09 4.88 6.14
CA HIS A 79 -8.04 5.05 4.68
C HIS A 79 -7.11 4.06 3.99
N ASP A 80 -6.04 3.61 4.66
CA ASP A 80 -5.18 2.54 4.17
C ASP A 80 -5.95 1.21 3.99
N THR A 81 -6.70 0.82 5.01
CA THR A 81 -7.44 -0.45 5.05
C THR A 81 -8.64 -0.44 4.10
N LEU A 82 -9.42 0.64 4.11
CA LEU A 82 -10.53 0.82 3.16
C LEU A 82 -9.99 1.00 1.73
N GLY A 83 -8.86 1.70 1.58
CA GLY A 83 -8.16 1.90 0.31
C GLY A 83 -7.78 0.59 -0.34
N ALA A 84 -7.25 -0.38 0.41
CA ALA A 84 -6.93 -1.71 -0.11
C ALA A 84 -8.17 -2.42 -0.68
N ARG A 85 -9.33 -2.29 -0.03
CA ARG A 85 -10.60 -2.85 -0.54
C ARG A 85 -11.09 -2.10 -1.78
N MET A 86 -10.94 -0.78 -1.82
CA MET A 86 -11.29 0.01 -3.01
C MET A 86 -10.36 -0.29 -4.19
N ALA A 87 -9.07 -0.50 -3.95
CA ALA A 87 -8.10 -0.94 -4.94
C ALA A 87 -8.53 -2.27 -5.56
N GLN A 88 -8.93 -3.27 -4.76
CA GLN A 88 -9.49 -4.53 -5.27
C GLN A 88 -10.70 -4.31 -6.19
N ARG A 89 -11.65 -3.43 -5.83
CA ARG A 89 -12.82 -3.15 -6.69
C ARG A 89 -12.43 -2.51 -8.01
N VAL A 90 -11.45 -1.59 -7.99
CA VAL A 90 -10.91 -0.97 -9.20
C VAL A 90 -10.25 -2.04 -10.07
N CYS A 91 -9.37 -2.86 -9.50
CA CYS A 91 -8.70 -3.94 -10.20
C CYS A 91 -9.70 -4.95 -10.81
N ARG A 92 -10.74 -5.32 -10.06
CA ARG A 92 -11.83 -6.20 -10.53
C ARG A 92 -12.55 -5.61 -11.73
N ARG A 93 -12.92 -4.32 -11.67
CA ARG A 93 -13.60 -3.63 -12.78
C ARG A 93 -12.71 -3.49 -14.02
N LEU A 94 -11.39 -3.40 -13.83
CA LEU A 94 -10.41 -3.31 -14.92
C LEU A 94 -9.90 -4.67 -15.40
N GLY A 95 -10.34 -5.79 -14.81
CA GLY A 95 -9.88 -7.13 -15.17
C GLY A 95 -8.40 -7.38 -14.91
N LEU A 96 -7.82 -6.72 -13.90
CA LEU A 96 -6.38 -6.84 -13.60
C LEU A 96 -6.05 -8.22 -12.98
N PRO A 97 -4.84 -8.75 -13.24
CA PRO A 97 -4.43 -10.06 -12.75
C PRO A 97 -4.29 -10.10 -11.22
N ALA A 98 -4.31 -11.31 -10.66
CA ALA A 98 -4.25 -11.55 -9.21
C ALA A 98 -3.00 -10.90 -8.59
N ARG A 99 -1.82 -11.13 -9.16
CA ARG A 99 -0.55 -10.55 -8.67
C ARG A 99 -0.56 -9.02 -8.63
N LEU A 100 -1.08 -8.36 -9.68
CA LEU A 100 -1.17 -6.89 -9.69
C LEU A 100 -2.18 -6.37 -8.68
N THR A 101 -3.29 -7.09 -8.47
CA THR A 101 -4.27 -6.73 -7.45
C THR A 101 -3.72 -6.93 -6.04
N ASP A 102 -2.95 -7.99 -5.82
CA ASP A 102 -2.25 -8.24 -4.56
C ASP A 102 -1.23 -7.13 -4.25
N LEU A 103 -0.42 -6.74 -5.24
CA LEU A 103 0.49 -5.60 -5.16
C LEU A 103 -0.27 -4.33 -4.75
N ALA A 104 -1.33 -3.99 -5.48
CA ALA A 104 -2.11 -2.78 -5.22
C ALA A 104 -2.75 -2.79 -3.83
N ALA A 105 -3.39 -3.90 -3.43
CA ALA A 105 -4.03 -4.02 -2.13
C ALA A 105 -3.01 -3.97 -0.99
N THR A 106 -1.90 -4.70 -1.11
CA THR A 106 -0.87 -4.79 -0.07
C THR A 106 -0.18 -3.45 0.13
N LEU A 107 0.28 -2.80 -0.95
CA LEU A 107 0.97 -1.52 -0.83
C LEU A 107 0.03 -0.40 -0.37
N THR A 108 -1.22 -0.39 -0.83
CA THR A 108 -2.22 0.56 -0.33
C THR A 108 -2.48 0.38 1.18
N ALA A 109 -2.51 -0.86 1.68
CA ALA A 109 -2.65 -1.10 3.12
C ALA A 109 -1.41 -0.70 3.94
N LEU A 110 -0.22 -0.67 3.32
CA LEU A 110 1.06 -0.50 4.00
C LEU A 110 1.74 0.86 3.74
N HIS A 111 1.21 1.71 2.86
CA HIS A 111 1.94 2.89 2.33
C HIS A 111 2.49 3.85 3.39
N LEU A 112 1.79 4.00 4.53
CA LEU A 112 2.25 4.86 5.64
C LEU A 112 3.27 4.20 6.57
N LYS A 113 3.40 2.87 6.56
CA LYS A 113 3.97 2.12 7.68
C LYS A 113 5.48 2.30 7.83
N ILE A 114 6.22 2.55 6.75
CA ILE A 114 7.66 2.86 6.83
C ILE A 114 7.88 4.10 7.72
N GLY A 115 7.06 5.14 7.55
CA GLY A 115 7.12 6.35 8.36
C GLY A 115 6.83 6.14 9.85
N PHE A 116 6.31 4.96 10.24
CA PHE A 116 5.98 4.60 11.61
C PHE A 116 6.88 3.51 12.21
N MET A 117 7.90 3.02 11.50
CA MET A 117 8.78 1.94 11.98
C MET A 117 9.50 2.27 13.29
N GLY A 118 9.85 3.55 13.51
CA GLY A 118 10.49 4.03 14.74
C GLY A 118 9.51 4.37 15.87
N ASN A 119 8.20 4.18 15.69
CA ASN A 119 7.20 4.53 16.69
C ASN A 119 6.87 3.31 17.58
N PRO A 120 7.16 3.33 18.89
CA PRO A 120 6.91 2.20 19.78
C PRO A 120 5.42 1.86 19.97
N ARG A 121 4.51 2.77 19.57
CA ARG A 121 3.06 2.55 19.59
C ARG A 121 2.53 1.99 18.27
N SER A 122 3.37 1.86 17.24
CA SER A 122 2.98 1.29 15.95
C SER A 122 2.97 -0.24 16.03
N ASP A 123 1.94 -0.85 15.45
CA ASP A 123 1.85 -2.31 15.28
C ASP A 123 2.64 -2.81 14.05
N TYR A 124 3.61 -2.03 13.56
CA TYR A 124 4.49 -2.39 12.45
C TYR A 124 5.95 -2.13 12.79
N ALA A 125 6.51 -2.99 13.63
CA ALA A 125 7.96 -3.13 13.75
C ALA A 125 8.58 -3.46 12.37
N PRO A 126 9.83 -3.05 12.09
CA PRO A 126 10.50 -3.25 10.81
C PRO A 126 10.37 -4.66 10.20
N GLU A 127 10.62 -5.69 11.00
CA GLU A 127 10.62 -7.09 10.58
C GLU A 127 9.22 -7.58 10.26
N ARG A 128 8.22 -7.09 11.01
CA ARG A 128 6.81 -7.36 10.73
C ARG A 128 6.38 -6.70 9.43
N LEU A 129 6.77 -5.46 9.22
CA LEU A 129 6.46 -4.73 7.99
C LEU A 129 7.08 -5.42 6.78
N ALA A 130 8.33 -5.87 6.89
CA ALA A 130 9.01 -6.64 5.85
C ALA A 130 8.24 -7.93 5.50
N ARG A 131 7.83 -8.73 6.50
CA ARG A 131 6.97 -9.91 6.28
C ARG A 131 5.60 -9.56 5.68
N ALA A 132 5.01 -8.45 6.09
CA ALA A 132 3.73 -7.97 5.57
C ALA A 132 3.84 -7.51 4.10
N ALA A 133 4.95 -6.88 3.73
CA ALA A 133 5.24 -6.49 2.35
C ALA A 133 5.59 -7.71 1.48
N GLY A 134 6.26 -8.72 2.05
CA GLY A 134 6.65 -9.95 1.36
C GLY A 134 7.42 -9.65 0.06
N PRO A 135 7.04 -10.23 -1.10
CA PRO A 135 7.73 -9.97 -2.37
C PRO A 135 7.67 -8.50 -2.84
N PHE A 136 6.86 -7.64 -2.22
CA PHE A 136 6.64 -6.25 -2.63
C PHE A 136 7.42 -5.21 -1.81
N GLY A 137 8.46 -5.63 -1.08
CA GLY A 137 9.26 -4.74 -0.24
C GLY A 137 9.93 -3.61 -1.02
N GLU A 138 10.51 -3.91 -2.19
CA GLU A 138 11.18 -2.89 -3.02
C GLU A 138 10.17 -1.81 -3.47
N GLU A 139 8.98 -2.22 -3.92
CA GLU A 139 7.92 -1.30 -4.34
C GLU A 139 7.34 -0.51 -3.17
N LEU A 140 7.21 -1.11 -1.98
CA LEU A 140 6.74 -0.39 -0.80
C LEU A 140 7.68 0.77 -0.44
N ALA A 141 8.99 0.54 -0.51
CA ALA A 141 9.99 1.57 -0.24
C ALA A 141 9.91 2.72 -1.26
N VAL A 142 9.81 2.39 -2.56
CA VAL A 142 9.65 3.39 -3.63
C VAL A 142 8.38 4.21 -3.45
N LEU A 143 7.25 3.55 -3.19
CA LEU A 143 5.97 4.23 -2.96
C LEU A 143 6.05 5.18 -1.75
N SER A 144 6.59 4.70 -0.64
CA SER A 144 6.67 5.51 0.59
C SER A 144 7.61 6.71 0.44
N TRP A 145 8.71 6.54 -0.29
CA TRP A 145 9.62 7.63 -0.59
C TRP A 145 8.99 8.69 -1.51
N ALA A 146 8.33 8.24 -2.59
CA ALA A 146 7.63 9.12 -3.51
C ALA A 146 6.49 9.90 -2.83
N ASP A 147 5.69 9.23 -1.99
CA ASP A 147 4.60 9.83 -1.21
C ASP A 147 5.12 10.92 -0.26
N ARG A 148 6.23 10.66 0.43
CA ARG A 148 6.90 11.65 1.29
C ARG A 148 7.32 12.89 0.50
N LEU A 149 7.93 12.70 -0.67
CA LEU A 149 8.39 13.80 -1.51
C LEU A 149 7.24 14.59 -2.15
N ALA A 150 6.06 13.99 -2.32
CA ALA A 150 4.90 14.67 -2.91
C ALA A 150 4.23 15.66 -1.95
N ALA A 151 4.39 15.49 -0.64
CA ALA A 151 3.67 16.29 0.34
C ALA A 151 4.05 17.80 0.28
N GLN A 152 5.34 18.17 0.27
CA GLN A 152 5.91 19.55 0.17
C GLN A 152 5.15 20.70 0.89
N GLY A 153 4.40 20.41 1.95
CA GLY A 153 3.70 21.44 2.71
C GLY A 153 4.62 22.21 3.65
N PRO A 154 4.17 23.35 4.21
CA PRO A 154 5.01 24.25 5.01
C PRO A 154 5.57 23.63 6.30
N ARG A 155 5.00 22.52 6.78
CA ARG A 155 5.54 21.78 7.94
C ARG A 155 6.52 20.66 7.57
N LEU A 156 6.68 20.36 6.29
CA LEU A 156 7.70 19.43 5.82
C LEU A 156 9.06 20.16 5.82
N LYS A 157 10.01 19.63 6.58
CA LYS A 157 11.37 20.18 6.70
C LYS A 157 12.35 19.24 6.03
N PRO A 158 13.52 19.72 5.57
CA PRO A 158 14.56 18.86 5.02
C PRO A 158 14.93 17.69 5.94
N GLU A 159 15.00 17.90 7.26
CA GLU A 159 15.30 16.82 8.21
C GLU A 159 14.24 15.70 8.21
N HIS A 160 12.96 16.04 7.94
CA HIS A 160 11.90 15.03 7.83
C HIS A 160 12.06 14.18 6.56
N VAL A 161 12.55 14.78 5.47
CA VAL A 161 12.79 14.10 4.21
C VAL A 161 13.99 13.16 4.36
N GLU A 162 15.12 13.63 4.90
CA GLU A 162 16.30 12.79 5.08
C GLU A 162 16.02 11.62 6.03
N ARG A 163 15.36 11.87 7.17
CA ARG A 163 14.96 10.80 8.08
C ARG A 163 14.08 9.75 7.40
N HIS A 164 13.16 10.18 6.53
CA HIS A 164 12.28 9.24 5.82
C HIS A 164 13.06 8.44 4.77
N ARG A 165 14.08 9.04 4.14
CA ARG A 165 15.01 8.36 3.25
C ARG A 165 15.76 7.25 4.00
N GLU A 166 16.33 7.56 5.17
CA GLU A 166 17.00 6.58 6.03
C GLU A 166 16.07 5.42 6.41
N LEU A 167 14.82 5.73 6.81
CA LEU A 167 13.81 4.70 7.10
C LEU A 167 13.53 3.78 5.90
N CYS A 168 13.48 4.32 4.68
CA CYS A 168 13.30 3.51 3.47
C CYS A 168 14.50 2.60 3.21
N VAL A 169 15.73 3.12 3.38
CA VAL A 169 16.97 2.33 3.22
C VAL A 169 17.07 1.23 4.27
N ASP A 170 16.78 1.53 5.53
CA ASP A 170 16.76 0.55 6.62
C ASP A 170 15.70 -0.52 6.39
N PHE A 171 14.50 -0.12 5.96
CA PHE A 171 13.45 -1.05 5.58
C PHE A 171 13.89 -2.00 4.47
N LEU A 172 14.52 -1.48 3.40
CA LEU A 172 15.03 -2.29 2.30
C LEU A 172 16.07 -3.30 2.78
N ARG A 173 17.01 -2.89 3.64
CA ARG A 173 18.00 -3.78 4.23
C ARG A 173 17.33 -4.92 5.00
N ILE A 174 16.43 -4.59 5.94
CA ILE A 174 15.72 -5.58 6.77
C ILE A 174 14.85 -6.51 5.90
N SER A 175 14.16 -5.96 4.90
CA SER A 175 13.35 -6.73 3.97
C SER A 175 14.18 -7.75 3.20
N ARG A 176 15.37 -7.36 2.72
CA ARG A 176 16.29 -8.25 2.00
C ARG A 176 16.90 -9.31 2.93
N ASP A 177 17.29 -8.93 4.14
CA ASP A 177 17.88 -9.83 5.15
C ASP A 177 16.91 -10.94 5.58
N LEU A 178 15.61 -10.64 5.65
CA LEU A 178 14.55 -11.59 6.01
C LEU A 178 14.03 -12.43 4.84
N GLY A 179 14.35 -12.03 3.60
CA GLY A 179 13.94 -12.74 2.39
C GLY A 179 14.76 -14.02 2.15
N PRO A 180 14.50 -14.74 1.05
CA PRO A 180 13.51 -14.44 0.01
C PRO A 180 12.06 -14.65 0.48
N TYR A 181 11.14 -13.90 -0.12
CA TYR A 181 9.70 -14.11 0.08
C TYR A 181 9.14 -14.85 -1.14
N PRO A 182 8.52 -16.03 -0.95
CA PRO A 182 7.90 -16.73 -2.05
C PRO A 182 6.72 -15.93 -2.60
N GLU A 183 6.48 -16.04 -3.91
CA GLU A 183 5.23 -15.56 -4.51
C GLU A 183 4.05 -16.37 -3.95
N PRO A 184 2.90 -15.72 -3.69
CA PRO A 184 1.69 -16.44 -3.28
C PRO A 184 1.23 -17.46 -4.33
N ASP A 185 0.73 -18.61 -3.86
CA ASP A 185 0.04 -19.60 -4.70
C ASP A 185 -1.37 -19.09 -5.06
N TYR A 186 -1.44 -18.24 -6.09
CA TYR A 186 -2.71 -17.68 -6.54
C TYR A 186 -3.66 -18.76 -7.11
N GLU A 187 -3.14 -19.81 -7.75
CA GLU A 187 -3.96 -20.89 -8.32
C GLU A 187 -4.60 -21.74 -7.22
N GLY A 188 -3.82 -22.17 -6.23
CA GLY A 188 -4.33 -22.91 -5.08
C GLY A 188 -5.32 -22.07 -4.26
N LEU A 189 -5.05 -20.77 -4.10
CA LEU A 189 -6.00 -19.87 -3.43
C LEU A 189 -7.29 -19.68 -4.23
N ALA A 190 -7.21 -19.59 -5.56
CA ALA A 190 -8.38 -19.55 -6.44
C ALA A 190 -9.25 -20.80 -6.27
N GLY A 191 -8.63 -21.99 -6.25
CA GLY A 191 -9.35 -23.25 -6.01
C GLY A 191 -10.08 -23.27 -4.67
N ARG A 192 -9.43 -22.80 -3.59
CA ARG A 192 -10.04 -22.68 -2.25
C ARG A 192 -11.19 -21.67 -2.18
N LEU A 193 -11.23 -20.71 -3.11
CA LEU A 193 -12.26 -19.67 -3.20
C LEU A 193 -13.35 -19.98 -4.25
N SER A 194 -13.37 -21.19 -4.81
CA SER A 194 -14.30 -21.58 -5.89
C SER A 194 -14.11 -20.75 -7.17
N HIS A 195 -12.86 -20.46 -7.52
CA HIS A 195 -12.42 -19.77 -8.75
C HIS A 195 -13.11 -18.42 -9.00
N PRO A 196 -12.99 -17.45 -8.07
CA PRO A 196 -13.55 -16.12 -8.26
C PRO A 196 -12.71 -15.33 -9.29
N PRO A 197 -13.13 -14.11 -9.68
CA PRO A 197 -12.31 -13.22 -10.49
C PRO A 197 -10.89 -13.05 -9.92
N ALA A 198 -9.89 -12.92 -10.80
CA ALA A 198 -8.48 -12.84 -10.42
C ALA A 198 -8.18 -11.74 -9.37
N ALA A 199 -8.88 -10.59 -9.46
CA ALA A 199 -8.76 -9.51 -8.48
C ALA A 199 -9.16 -9.93 -7.05
N ASP A 200 -10.15 -10.81 -6.91
CA ASP A 200 -10.59 -11.31 -5.60
C ASP A 200 -9.55 -12.27 -5.01
N VAL A 201 -8.91 -13.08 -5.85
CA VAL A 201 -7.77 -13.95 -5.47
C VAL A 201 -6.58 -13.10 -5.02
N GLY A 202 -6.21 -12.07 -5.79
CA GLY A 202 -5.12 -11.17 -5.43
C GLY A 202 -5.35 -10.44 -4.11
N TYR A 203 -6.57 -9.94 -3.90
CA TYR A 203 -6.95 -9.34 -2.63
C TYR A 203 -6.93 -10.34 -1.46
N ALA A 204 -7.36 -11.58 -1.71
CA ALA A 204 -7.28 -12.64 -0.72
C ALA A 204 -5.82 -12.94 -0.33
N ALA A 205 -4.90 -13.02 -1.30
CA ALA A 205 -3.47 -13.21 -1.04
C ALA A 205 -2.89 -12.08 -0.18
N SER A 206 -3.23 -10.83 -0.50
CA SER A 206 -2.88 -9.66 0.32
C SER A 206 -3.37 -9.81 1.76
N ARG A 207 -4.65 -10.14 1.93
CA ARG A 207 -5.27 -10.32 3.24
C ARG A 207 -4.63 -11.44 4.06
N VAL A 208 -4.34 -12.58 3.44
CA VAL A 208 -3.66 -13.70 4.09
C VAL A 208 -2.30 -13.24 4.60
N ARG A 209 -1.47 -12.64 3.74
CA ARG A 209 -0.14 -12.15 4.13
C ARG A 209 -0.20 -11.12 5.27
N LEU A 210 -1.11 -10.16 5.21
CA LEU A 210 -1.26 -9.13 6.26
C LEU A 210 -1.70 -9.73 7.60
N LEU A 211 -2.55 -10.75 7.60
CA LEU A 211 -2.96 -11.47 8.82
C LEU A 211 -1.81 -12.33 9.37
N THR A 212 -1.09 -13.03 8.49
CA THR A 212 0.06 -13.86 8.87
C THR A 212 1.18 -13.02 9.48
N ALA A 213 1.45 -11.85 8.92
CA ALA A 213 2.43 -10.92 9.50
C ALA A 213 2.05 -10.46 10.92
N ARG A 214 0.76 -10.47 11.27
CA ARG A 214 0.27 -10.16 12.64
C ARG A 214 0.23 -11.39 13.56
N GLY A 215 0.80 -12.52 13.14
CA GLY A 215 0.96 -13.71 13.95
C GLY A 215 -0.15 -14.74 13.81
N LEU A 216 -1.09 -14.56 12.87
CA LEU A 216 -2.06 -15.60 12.56
C LEU A 216 -1.36 -16.72 11.77
N ALA A 217 -1.58 -17.99 12.15
CA ALA A 217 -1.08 -19.11 11.34
C ALA A 217 -1.66 -19.05 9.93
N GLU A 218 -0.87 -19.38 8.91
CA GLU A 218 -1.26 -19.22 7.50
C GLU A 218 -2.58 -19.95 7.18
N ASP A 219 -2.75 -21.20 7.61
CA ASP A 219 -4.00 -21.94 7.43
C ASP A 219 -5.20 -21.26 8.10
N ALA A 220 -5.00 -20.64 9.25
CA ALA A 220 -6.05 -19.90 9.94
C ALA A 220 -6.37 -18.59 9.18
N ALA A 221 -5.36 -17.90 8.64
CA ALA A 221 -5.54 -16.72 7.80
C ALA A 221 -6.30 -17.06 6.52
N VAL A 222 -5.94 -18.15 5.84
CA VAL A 222 -6.65 -18.64 4.64
C VAL A 222 -8.10 -18.98 4.98
N ARG A 223 -8.36 -19.76 6.03
CA ARG A 223 -9.74 -20.08 6.47
C ARG A 223 -10.55 -18.82 6.77
N GLN A 224 -9.96 -17.84 7.43
CA GLN A 224 -10.64 -16.58 7.74
C GLN A 224 -10.99 -15.80 6.47
N VAL A 225 -10.07 -15.72 5.51
CA VAL A 225 -10.30 -15.01 4.24
C VAL A 225 -11.36 -15.73 3.40
N VAL A 226 -11.27 -17.06 3.27
CA VAL A 226 -12.26 -17.87 2.53
C VAL A 226 -13.64 -17.79 3.19
N GLY A 227 -13.71 -17.86 4.52
CA GLY A 227 -14.97 -17.80 5.27
C GLY A 227 -15.67 -16.44 5.21
N LEU A 228 -14.94 -15.35 4.97
CA LEU A 228 -15.52 -14.02 4.75
C LEU A 228 -16.10 -13.87 3.33
N SER A 229 -15.47 -14.49 2.32
CA SER A 229 -15.96 -14.47 0.93
C SER A 229 -17.32 -15.16 0.80
N GLY A 230 -17.56 -16.23 1.57
CA GLY A 230 -18.85 -16.94 1.58
C GLY A 230 -20.00 -16.21 2.29
N ARG A 231 -19.75 -15.09 2.98
CA ARG A 231 -20.78 -14.31 3.69
C ARG A 231 -21.12 -12.98 3.02
N GLY A 232 -20.44 -12.63 1.92
CA GLY A 232 -20.54 -11.32 1.27
C GLY A 232 -21.61 -11.19 0.17
N GLU A 233 -22.42 -12.24 -0.05
CA GLU A 233 -23.45 -12.30 -1.11
C GLU A 233 -24.87 -12.55 -0.56
N ALA A 234 -25.10 -12.38 0.75
CA ALA A 234 -26.42 -12.46 1.38
C ALA A 234 -26.94 -11.07 1.77
#